data_AF-A0A5E4E5N7-F1
#
_entry.id   AF-A0A5E4E5N7-F1
#
_cell.length_a   1.000
_cell.length_b   1.000
_cell.length_c   1.000
_cell.angle_alpha   90.00
_cell.angle_beta   90.00
_cell.angle_gamma   90.00
#
_symmetry.space_group_name_H-M   'P 1'
#
loop_
_entity.id
_entity.type
_entity.pdbx_description
1 polymer ?
#
loop_
_entity_poly.entity_id
_entity_poly.type
_entity_poly.pdbx_seq_one_letter_code
_entity_poly.pdbx_strand_id
1 'polypeptide(L)'
;MTKWEVFSGILSNNAYLNPDFYNWNRVKLRYCDGASFAGDAVFKNGTSLLYFRGQKIWEAIILDLLPKGLGQARKALLSGCSAGGLASFLHCNNFTKYLPSNASVKCLSDAGFFLDERDITSNHTMRYFIKDVVSLQGIEKNLDENCTASSLDFPELCFFPQYALKFITTPFFILNSAYDVYQFHHILVPSSADPHGHWNRCKLNPAACNPEQLNTLQEFRRDMIVAMGLFYKYSRRGGLFINSCFAHCQSESQDTWFSADSPRVHNKTIAEAVGDWYFSRRITKEIDCPYPCDTTCHNLIPSTQALVQDLRSY
;
A
#
# COMPACT_ATOMS: atom_id res chain seq x y z
N MET A 1 -22.47 -0.92 4.47
CA MET A 1 -21.50 -1.99 4.14
C MET A 1 -22.26 -3.29 3.95
N THR A 2 -21.98 -4.05 2.91
CA THR A 2 -22.52 -5.40 2.72
C THR A 2 -21.95 -6.33 3.79
N LYS A 3 -22.78 -7.26 4.29
CA LYS A 3 -22.38 -8.27 5.28
C LYS A 3 -21.32 -9.23 4.72
N TRP A 4 -21.30 -9.40 3.40
CA TRP A 4 -20.43 -10.33 2.69
C TRP A 4 -19.33 -9.57 1.94
N GLU A 5 -18.11 -10.07 2.06
CA GLU A 5 -16.95 -9.63 1.29
C GLU A 5 -16.73 -10.60 0.12
N VAL A 6 -16.50 -10.07 -1.09
CA VAL A 6 -16.21 -10.90 -2.26
C VAL A 6 -14.70 -11.10 -2.34
N PHE A 7 -14.26 -12.35 -2.38
CA PHE A 7 -12.86 -12.67 -2.58
C PHE A 7 -12.53 -12.77 -4.08
N SER A 8 -11.65 -11.88 -4.54
CA SER A 8 -11.21 -11.70 -5.93
C SER A 8 -9.69 -11.56 -5.97
N GLY A 9 -9.08 -11.63 -7.16
CA GLY A 9 -7.64 -11.49 -7.37
C GLY A 9 -6.87 -12.49 -6.53
N ILE A 10 -5.92 -12.00 -5.73
CA ILE A 10 -5.10 -12.81 -4.81
C ILE A 10 -5.92 -13.61 -3.78
N LEU A 11 -7.18 -13.23 -3.51
CA LEU A 11 -8.08 -13.95 -2.61
C LEU A 11 -9.02 -14.95 -3.33
N SER A 12 -9.04 -14.98 -4.66
CA SER A 12 -9.89 -15.92 -5.39
C SER A 12 -9.54 -17.37 -5.07
N ASN A 13 -10.53 -18.26 -4.93
CA ASN A 13 -10.34 -19.72 -4.81
C ASN A 13 -10.33 -20.46 -6.15
N ASN A 14 -10.41 -19.74 -7.26
CA ASN A 14 -10.35 -20.36 -8.57
C ASN A 14 -8.88 -20.45 -9.03
N ALA A 15 -8.38 -21.66 -9.24
CA ALA A 15 -7.00 -21.90 -9.68
C ALA A 15 -6.67 -21.26 -11.04
N TYR A 16 -7.66 -21.02 -11.90
CA TYR A 16 -7.46 -20.30 -13.17
C TYR A 16 -7.27 -18.79 -12.97
N LEU A 17 -7.78 -18.25 -11.86
CA LEU A 17 -7.74 -16.82 -11.55
C LEU A 17 -6.67 -16.46 -10.52
N ASN A 18 -6.22 -17.43 -9.72
CA ASN A 18 -5.25 -17.27 -8.65
C ASN A 18 -4.41 -18.55 -8.47
N PRO A 19 -3.59 -18.93 -9.45
CA PRO A 19 -2.98 -20.27 -9.54
C PRO A 19 -2.12 -20.63 -8.32
N ASP A 20 -1.54 -19.64 -7.66
CA ASP A 20 -0.56 -19.83 -6.59
C ASP A 20 -1.16 -19.80 -5.18
N PHE A 21 -2.27 -19.09 -4.99
CA PHE A 21 -2.90 -18.89 -3.67
C PHE A 21 -4.35 -19.40 -3.57
N TYR A 22 -4.92 -19.99 -4.64
CA TYR A 22 -6.34 -20.39 -4.66
C TYR A 22 -6.78 -21.30 -3.51
N ASN A 23 -5.91 -22.21 -3.07
CA ASN A 23 -6.20 -23.18 -2.03
C ASN A 23 -5.71 -22.77 -0.64
N TRP A 24 -5.42 -21.48 -0.43
CA TRP A 24 -5.00 -20.97 0.87
C TRP A 24 -6.20 -20.64 1.77
N ASN A 25 -5.96 -20.69 3.08
CA ASN A 25 -6.84 -20.03 4.04
C ASN A 25 -6.76 -18.52 3.80
N ARG A 26 -7.93 -17.86 3.69
CA ARG A 26 -8.04 -16.46 3.33
C ARG A 26 -8.84 -15.73 4.39
N VAL A 27 -8.31 -14.60 4.85
CA VAL A 27 -8.94 -13.77 5.87
C VAL A 27 -8.84 -12.31 5.41
N LYS A 28 -9.96 -11.59 5.44
CA LYS A 28 -10.01 -10.15 5.18
C LYS A 28 -10.28 -9.42 6.50
N LEU A 29 -9.33 -8.58 6.91
CA LEU A 29 -9.50 -7.67 8.04
C LEU A 29 -10.24 -6.44 7.53
N ARG A 30 -11.40 -6.13 8.11
CA ARG A 30 -12.13 -4.91 7.78
C ARG A 30 -11.44 -3.72 8.44
N TYR A 31 -11.13 -2.72 7.62
CA TYR A 31 -10.54 -1.48 8.09
C TYR A 31 -11.59 -0.60 8.79
N CYS A 32 -11.30 -0.20 10.03
CA CYS A 32 -12.23 0.60 10.83
C CYS A 32 -11.55 1.49 11.89
N ASP A 33 -10.22 1.64 11.84
CA ASP A 33 -9.48 2.24 12.95
C ASP A 33 -8.96 3.65 12.71
N GLY A 34 -8.83 4.11 11.46
CA GLY A 34 -8.36 5.47 11.20
C GLY A 34 -6.88 5.60 10.84
N ALA A 35 -6.06 4.56 11.05
CA ALA A 35 -4.60 4.68 10.88
C ALA A 35 -3.87 3.37 10.63
N SER A 36 -4.27 2.61 9.61
CA SER A 36 -3.54 1.41 9.17
C SER A 36 -3.26 0.41 10.31
N PHE A 37 -4.23 0.24 11.22
CA PHE A 37 -4.13 -0.56 12.44
C PHE A 37 -3.01 -0.16 13.41
N ALA A 38 -2.56 1.09 13.41
CA ALA A 38 -1.42 1.53 14.23
C ALA A 38 -1.80 2.44 15.42
N GLY A 39 -3.03 2.97 15.44
CA GLY A 39 -3.51 3.85 16.52
C GLY A 39 -3.80 3.13 17.83
N ASP A 40 -3.48 3.77 18.96
CA ASP A 40 -3.89 3.35 20.31
C ASP A 40 -3.95 4.55 21.26
N ALA A 41 -4.99 5.36 21.10
CA ALA A 41 -5.23 6.55 21.91
C ALA A 41 -6.72 6.75 22.20
N VAL A 42 -7.00 7.52 23.24
CA VAL A 42 -8.34 8.02 23.52
C VAL A 42 -8.29 9.53 23.38
N PHE A 43 -9.07 10.06 22.44
CA PHE A 43 -9.23 11.49 22.28
C PHE A 43 -10.51 11.95 22.95
N LYS A 44 -10.40 12.96 23.82
CA LYS A 44 -11.53 13.55 24.54
C LYS A 44 -11.56 15.06 24.28
N ASN A 45 -12.64 15.55 23.68
CA ASN A 45 -12.88 16.98 23.50
C ASN A 45 -14.30 17.32 23.95
N GLY A 46 -14.42 17.93 25.13
CA GLY A 46 -15.70 18.16 25.78
C GLY A 46 -16.45 16.84 26.03
N THR A 47 -17.60 16.67 25.37
CA THR A 47 -18.43 15.47 25.41
C THR A 47 -18.07 14.44 24.33
N SER A 48 -17.28 14.83 23.32
CA SER A 48 -16.85 13.93 22.25
C SER A 48 -15.72 13.03 22.75
N LEU A 49 -15.94 11.72 22.64
CA LEU A 49 -14.98 10.69 23.01
C LEU A 49 -14.74 9.78 21.80
N LEU A 50 -13.51 9.78 21.28
CA LEU A 50 -13.10 8.94 20.17
C LEU A 50 -12.07 7.92 20.63
N TYR A 51 -12.25 6.68 20.17
CA TYR A 51 -11.38 5.56 20.48
C TYR A 51 -10.61 5.18 19.22
N PHE A 52 -9.32 5.54 19.18
CA PHE A 52 -8.40 5.05 18.17
C PHE A 52 -7.79 3.75 18.70
N ARG A 53 -8.12 2.63 18.06
CA ARG A 53 -7.84 1.28 18.57
C ARG A 53 -7.24 0.35 17.53
N GLY A 54 -6.66 0.89 16.46
CA GLY A 54 -6.04 0.11 15.38
C GLY A 54 -5.12 -0.99 15.88
N GLN A 55 -4.17 -0.66 16.75
CA GLN A 55 -3.20 -1.62 17.29
C GLN A 55 -3.91 -2.72 18.11
N LYS A 56 -4.92 -2.34 18.91
CA LYS A 56 -5.70 -3.29 19.72
C LYS A 56 -6.60 -4.19 18.87
N ILE A 57 -7.16 -3.65 17.79
CA ILE A 57 -7.97 -4.42 16.83
C ILE A 57 -7.08 -5.42 16.10
N TRP A 58 -5.89 -5.01 15.65
CA TRP A 58 -4.89 -5.90 15.06
C TRP A 58 -4.53 -7.06 16.00
N GLU A 59 -4.13 -6.75 17.23
CA GLU A 59 -3.78 -7.75 18.25
C GLU A 59 -4.93 -8.73 18.49
N ALA A 60 -6.14 -8.23 18.70
CA ALA A 60 -7.32 -9.05 18.97
C ALA A 60 -7.64 -10.00 17.80
N ILE A 61 -7.56 -9.52 16.55
CA ILE A 61 -7.83 -10.35 15.38
C ILE A 61 -6.76 -11.43 15.21
N ILE A 62 -5.47 -11.09 15.30
CA ILE A 62 -4.40 -12.09 15.15
C ILE A 62 -4.52 -13.16 16.23
N LEU A 63 -4.74 -12.77 17.49
CA LEU A 63 -4.89 -13.73 18.60
C LEU A 63 -6.11 -14.65 18.43
N ASP A 64 -7.21 -14.17 17.86
CA ASP A 64 -8.39 -14.98 17.55
C ASP A 64 -8.15 -15.96 16.38
N LEU A 65 -7.31 -15.58 15.40
CA LEU A 65 -6.97 -16.44 14.26
C LEU A 65 -5.95 -17.53 14.59
N LEU A 66 -5.07 -17.31 15.57
CA LEU A 66 -4.05 -18.29 15.98
C LEU A 66 -4.62 -19.69 16.26
N PRO A 67 -5.62 -19.86 17.15
CA PRO A 67 -6.22 -21.18 17.42
C PRO A 67 -7.06 -21.71 16.24
N LYS A 68 -7.46 -20.86 15.29
CA LYS A 68 -8.23 -21.24 14.09
C LYS A 68 -7.34 -21.74 12.94
N GLY A 69 -6.05 -21.96 13.21
CA GLY A 69 -5.10 -22.57 12.27
C GLY A 69 -3.93 -21.67 11.90
N LEU A 70 -4.02 -20.35 12.12
CA LEU A 70 -2.90 -19.44 11.82
C LEU A 70 -1.65 -19.81 12.63
N GLY A 71 -1.80 -20.22 13.90
CA GLY A 71 -0.69 -20.63 14.76
C GLY A 71 0.00 -21.94 14.34
N GLN A 72 -0.55 -22.65 13.35
CA GLN A 72 0.04 -23.87 12.77
C GLN A 72 0.43 -23.67 11.29
N ALA A 73 0.35 -22.45 10.77
CA ALA A 73 0.64 -22.16 9.38
C ALA A 73 2.12 -22.42 9.06
N ARG A 74 2.38 -23.17 7.97
CA ARG A 74 3.74 -23.36 7.44
C ARG A 74 4.15 -22.24 6.47
N LYS A 75 3.17 -21.54 5.91
CA LYS A 75 3.31 -20.44 4.97
C LYS A 75 2.27 -19.39 5.33
N ALA A 76 2.68 -18.14 5.36
CA ALA A 76 1.77 -17.01 5.57
C ALA A 76 2.19 -15.84 4.67
N LEU A 77 1.19 -15.08 4.22
CA LEU A 77 1.35 -13.84 3.48
C LEU A 77 0.48 -12.79 4.16
N LEU A 78 1.10 -11.75 4.71
CA LEU A 78 0.39 -10.55 5.14
C LEU A 78 0.29 -9.61 3.95
N SER A 79 -0.92 -9.29 3.51
CA SER A 79 -1.14 -8.36 2.42
C SER A 79 -2.30 -7.41 2.69
N GLY A 80 -2.26 -6.25 2.04
CA GLY A 80 -3.39 -5.34 1.97
C GLY A 80 -3.17 -4.28 0.91
N CYS A 81 -4.24 -3.53 0.62
CA CYS A 81 -4.19 -2.39 -0.28
C CYS A 81 -4.28 -1.05 0.47
N SER A 82 -3.63 0.01 -0.04
CA SER A 82 -3.80 1.40 0.42
C SER A 82 -3.37 1.51 1.87
N ALA A 83 -4.21 1.98 2.79
CA ALA A 83 -3.94 1.89 4.23
C ALA A 83 -3.75 0.45 4.74
N GLY A 84 -4.36 -0.56 4.13
CA GLY A 84 -4.03 -1.96 4.40
C GLY A 84 -2.66 -2.39 3.86
N GLY A 85 -2.22 -1.77 2.76
CA GLY A 85 -0.87 -1.92 2.22
C GLY A 85 0.16 -1.25 3.13
N LEU A 86 -0.18 -0.07 3.67
CA LEU A 86 0.61 0.61 4.68
C LEU A 86 0.66 -0.17 6.00
N ALA A 87 -0.47 -0.74 6.43
CA ALA A 87 -0.53 -1.65 7.57
C ALA A 87 0.42 -2.84 7.38
N SER A 88 0.59 -3.33 6.15
CA SER A 88 1.58 -4.37 5.87
C SER A 88 3.01 -3.88 6.14
N PHE A 89 3.38 -2.64 5.83
CA PHE A 89 4.68 -2.08 6.23
C PHE A 89 4.84 -2.00 7.76
N LEU A 90 3.83 -1.47 8.44
CA LEU A 90 3.86 -1.21 9.89
C LEU A 90 3.89 -2.50 10.72
N HIS A 91 3.13 -3.52 10.30
CA HIS A 91 2.92 -4.72 11.10
C HIS A 91 3.74 -5.94 10.66
N CYS A 92 4.42 -5.90 9.51
CA CYS A 92 5.07 -7.09 8.95
C CYS A 92 6.04 -7.78 9.92
N ASN A 93 6.98 -7.03 10.51
CA ASN A 93 7.95 -7.59 11.44
C ASN A 93 7.26 -8.24 12.66
N ASN A 94 6.23 -7.58 13.22
CA ASN A 94 5.48 -8.07 14.37
C ASN A 94 4.64 -9.31 14.01
N PHE A 95 3.98 -9.31 12.85
CA PHE A 95 3.20 -10.43 12.35
C PHE A 95 4.00 -11.75 12.35
N THR A 96 5.27 -11.70 11.95
CA THR A 96 6.12 -12.90 11.94
C THR A 96 6.33 -13.51 13.32
N LYS A 97 6.32 -12.69 14.38
CA LYS A 97 6.59 -13.12 15.77
C LYS A 97 5.44 -13.97 16.33
N TYR A 98 4.24 -13.87 15.78
CA TYR A 98 3.09 -14.69 16.17
C TYR A 98 3.11 -16.10 15.55
N LEU A 99 3.90 -16.32 14.51
CA LEU A 99 3.88 -17.55 13.72
C LEU A 99 5.02 -18.49 14.12
N PRO A 100 4.90 -19.80 13.81
CA PRO A 100 5.96 -20.77 14.07
C PRO A 100 7.29 -20.31 13.47
N SER A 101 8.40 -20.49 14.19
CA SER A 101 9.73 -20.06 13.75
C SER A 101 10.21 -20.73 12.46
N ASN A 102 9.64 -21.89 12.11
CA ASN A 102 9.90 -22.61 10.86
C ASN A 102 8.91 -22.27 9.73
N ALA A 103 7.96 -21.36 9.96
CA ALA A 103 7.02 -20.92 8.94
C ALA A 103 7.69 -19.95 7.96
N SER A 104 7.32 -20.05 6.67
CA SER A 104 7.69 -19.06 5.68
C SER A 104 6.69 -17.90 5.71
N VAL A 105 7.07 -16.80 6.36
CA VAL A 105 6.25 -15.59 6.46
C VAL A 105 6.82 -14.52 5.55
N LYS A 106 5.98 -13.95 4.69
CA LYS A 106 6.32 -12.82 3.83
C LYS A 106 5.21 -11.78 3.86
N CYS A 107 5.50 -10.56 3.43
CA CYS A 107 4.51 -9.49 3.39
C CYS A 107 4.46 -8.83 2.01
N LEU A 108 3.29 -8.37 1.60
CA LEU A 108 3.05 -7.68 0.35
C LEU A 108 2.29 -6.39 0.64
N SER A 109 2.79 -5.28 0.14
CA SER A 109 2.06 -4.01 0.14
C SER A 109 1.60 -3.71 -1.27
N ASP A 110 0.29 -3.55 -1.45
CA ASP A 110 -0.34 -3.08 -2.69
C ASP A 110 -0.77 -1.62 -2.51
N ALA A 111 -0.27 -0.72 -3.34
CA ALA A 111 -0.57 0.70 -3.29
C ALA A 111 -0.33 1.36 -1.90
N GLY A 112 0.53 0.76 -1.07
CA GLY A 112 0.78 1.21 0.30
C GLY A 112 2.08 2.00 0.46
N PHE A 113 2.94 2.05 -0.58
CA PHE A 113 4.14 2.89 -0.59
C PHE A 113 3.80 4.35 -0.86
N PHE A 114 3.30 5.05 0.16
CA PHE A 114 3.03 6.49 0.12
C PHE A 114 4.32 7.31 0.22
N LEU A 115 4.46 8.33 -0.62
CA LEU A 115 5.59 9.25 -0.60
C LEU A 115 5.38 10.43 0.34
N ASP A 116 6.46 10.84 1.00
CA ASP A 116 6.56 12.11 1.69
C ASP A 116 7.09 13.19 0.73
N GLU A 117 6.28 13.49 -0.29
CA GLU A 117 6.63 14.41 -1.37
C GLU A 117 5.95 15.78 -1.19
N ARG A 118 6.49 16.80 -1.86
CA ARG A 118 5.83 18.11 -1.94
C ARG A 118 4.71 18.10 -2.97
N ASP A 119 3.65 18.84 -2.70
CA ASP A 119 2.60 19.09 -3.69
C ASP A 119 3.07 20.08 -4.77
N ILE A 120 2.23 20.31 -5.78
CA ILE A 120 2.50 21.26 -6.89
C ILE A 120 2.67 22.72 -6.45
N THR A 121 2.38 23.06 -5.18
CA THR A 121 2.68 24.37 -4.57
C THR A 121 3.93 24.34 -3.70
N SER A 122 4.72 23.26 -3.78
CA SER A 122 5.93 23.01 -3.00
C SER A 122 5.72 22.82 -1.50
N ASN A 123 4.50 22.49 -1.05
CA ASN A 123 4.17 22.28 0.35
C ASN A 123 4.19 20.79 0.75
N HIS A 124 4.58 20.49 1.99
CA HIS A 124 4.56 19.13 2.55
C HIS A 124 3.17 18.77 3.11
N THR A 125 2.11 18.93 2.31
CA THR A 125 0.72 18.74 2.74
C THR A 125 0.47 17.36 3.36
N MET A 126 0.94 16.28 2.70
CA MET A 126 0.78 14.92 3.22
C MET A 126 1.60 14.67 4.50
N ARG A 127 2.79 15.25 4.64
CA ARG A 127 3.60 15.16 5.87
C ARG A 127 2.85 15.69 7.08
N TYR A 128 2.26 16.88 6.95
CA TYR A 128 1.52 17.50 8.06
C TYR A 128 0.24 16.70 8.38
N PHE A 129 -0.45 16.20 7.36
CA PHE A 129 -1.59 15.29 7.57
C PHE A 129 -1.17 14.04 8.36
N ILE A 130 -0.08 13.37 7.97
CA ILE A 130 0.43 12.19 8.69
C ILE A 130 0.88 12.53 10.10
N LYS A 131 1.55 13.68 10.30
CA LYS A 131 1.92 14.17 11.63
C LYS A 131 0.70 14.30 12.54
N ASP A 132 -0.38 14.89 12.03
CA ASP A 132 -1.63 15.06 12.78
C ASP A 132 -2.29 13.70 13.09
N VAL A 133 -2.28 12.76 12.15
CA VAL A 133 -2.79 11.39 12.36
C VAL A 133 -1.97 10.66 13.44
N VAL A 134 -0.64 10.70 13.35
CA VAL A 134 0.27 10.07 14.33
C VAL A 134 0.06 10.62 15.73
N SER A 135 -0.05 11.94 15.84
CA SER A 135 -0.29 12.64 17.12
C SER A 135 -1.67 12.32 17.69
N LEU A 136 -2.73 12.49 16.89
CA LEU A 136 -4.12 12.29 17.32
C LEU A 136 -4.40 10.86 17.78
N GLN A 137 -3.84 9.87 17.09
CA GLN A 137 -4.11 8.46 17.35
C GLN A 137 -3.04 7.78 18.21
N GLY A 138 -2.03 8.52 18.68
CA GLY A 138 -0.96 8.00 19.54
C GLY A 138 -0.18 6.85 18.89
N ILE A 139 0.17 7.01 17.62
CA ILE A 139 0.76 5.95 16.78
C ILE A 139 2.24 5.74 17.08
N GLU A 140 2.97 6.79 17.46
CA GLU A 140 4.43 6.79 17.57
C GLU A 140 5.00 5.58 18.33
N LYS A 141 4.37 5.22 19.46
CA LYS A 141 4.75 4.08 20.30
C LYS A 141 4.62 2.70 19.62
N ASN A 142 3.91 2.63 18.50
CA ASN A 142 3.65 1.42 17.73
C ASN A 142 4.44 1.38 16.41
N LEU A 143 5.23 2.43 16.10
CA LEU A 143 6.14 2.45 14.95
C LEU A 143 7.39 1.60 15.21
N ASP A 144 8.14 1.28 14.14
CA ASP A 144 9.39 0.54 14.26
C ASP A 144 10.40 1.33 15.11
N GLU A 145 10.82 0.75 16.23
CA GLU A 145 11.71 1.39 17.21
C GLU A 145 13.06 1.78 16.60
N ASN A 146 13.59 0.99 15.65
CA ASN A 146 14.86 1.33 15.00
C ASN A 146 14.68 2.53 14.06
N CYS A 147 13.51 2.65 13.43
CA CYS A 147 13.17 3.80 12.62
C CYS A 147 13.06 5.06 13.47
N THR A 148 12.23 5.05 14.52
CA THR A 148 12.02 6.23 15.37
C THR A 148 13.30 6.64 16.07
N ALA A 149 14.13 5.68 16.53
CA ALA A 149 15.46 5.98 17.08
C ALA A 149 16.44 6.59 16.05
N SER A 150 16.26 6.31 14.75
CA SER A 150 17.05 6.91 13.66
C SER A 150 16.50 8.26 13.18
N SER A 151 15.38 8.72 13.72
CA SER A 151 14.67 9.94 13.30
C SER A 151 14.11 10.69 14.51
N LEU A 152 14.95 10.88 15.54
CA LEU A 152 14.56 11.43 16.85
C LEU A 152 13.79 12.75 16.78
N ASP A 153 14.13 13.63 15.84
CA ASP A 153 13.47 14.93 15.69
C ASP A 153 12.10 14.84 14.99
N PHE A 154 11.87 13.76 14.23
CA PHE A 154 10.67 13.56 13.42
C PHE A 154 10.23 12.08 13.38
N PRO A 155 9.90 11.46 14.54
CA PRO A 155 9.55 10.05 14.60
C PRO A 155 8.27 9.73 13.81
N GLU A 156 7.39 10.71 13.58
CA GLU A 156 6.19 10.57 12.75
C GLU A 156 6.51 10.19 11.30
N LEU A 157 7.71 10.51 10.79
CA LEU A 157 8.12 10.14 9.45
C LEU A 157 8.22 8.63 9.26
N CYS A 158 8.42 7.87 10.35
CA CYS A 158 8.43 6.41 10.32
C CYS A 158 7.06 5.78 10.02
N PHE A 159 6.00 6.59 9.95
CA PHE A 159 4.73 6.16 9.38
C PHE A 159 4.81 6.03 7.84
N PHE A 160 5.68 6.79 7.16
CA PHE A 160 5.87 6.65 5.71
C PHE A 160 6.82 5.48 5.38
N PRO A 161 6.46 4.61 4.43
CA PRO A 161 7.32 3.51 3.99
C PRO A 161 8.69 3.94 3.46
N GLN A 162 8.80 5.15 2.91
CA GLN A 162 10.06 5.75 2.46
C GLN A 162 11.14 5.76 3.55
N TYR A 163 10.77 5.91 4.83
CA TYR A 163 11.70 5.90 5.96
C TYR A 163 11.75 4.55 6.67
N ALA A 164 10.59 3.87 6.79
CA ALA A 164 10.47 2.62 7.52
C ALA A 164 11.02 1.38 6.79
N LEU A 165 10.97 1.35 5.46
CA LEU A 165 11.25 0.15 4.66
C LEU A 165 12.62 -0.50 4.96
N LYS A 166 13.65 0.30 5.26
CA LYS A 166 15.01 -0.22 5.55
C LYS A 166 15.09 -1.02 6.85
N PHE A 167 14.12 -0.89 7.75
CA PHE A 167 14.06 -1.59 9.04
C PHE A 167 13.19 -2.86 8.99
N ILE A 168 12.50 -3.11 7.87
CA ILE A 168 11.76 -4.35 7.67
C ILE A 168 12.74 -5.48 7.36
N THR A 169 12.78 -6.48 8.24
CA THR A 169 13.72 -7.62 8.14
C THR A 169 13.10 -8.83 7.44
N THR A 170 11.77 -8.88 7.44
CA THR A 170 10.95 -9.91 6.81
C THR A 170 10.95 -9.72 5.29
N PRO A 171 10.97 -10.79 4.47
CA PRO A 171 10.84 -10.65 3.03
C PRO A 171 9.57 -9.88 2.65
N PHE A 172 9.75 -8.81 1.85
CA PHE A 172 8.68 -7.87 1.53
C PHE A 172 8.54 -7.68 0.02
N PHE A 173 7.31 -7.59 -0.47
CA PHE A 173 7.00 -7.27 -1.86
C PHE A 173 6.27 -5.94 -1.96
N ILE A 174 6.73 -5.06 -2.84
CA ILE A 174 6.09 -3.78 -3.10
C ILE A 174 5.41 -3.86 -4.47
N LEU A 175 4.08 -3.83 -4.45
CA LEU A 175 3.24 -3.63 -5.61
C LEU A 175 2.70 -2.20 -5.54
N ASN A 176 3.10 -1.35 -6.46
CA ASN A 176 2.62 0.04 -6.49
C ASN A 176 2.53 0.50 -7.94
N SER A 177 1.49 1.25 -8.29
CA SER A 177 1.54 2.04 -9.50
C SER A 177 2.53 3.20 -9.34
N ALA A 178 3.33 3.47 -10.37
CA ALA A 178 4.16 4.67 -10.46
C ALA A 178 3.34 5.98 -10.52
N TYR A 179 2.09 5.89 -10.96
CA TYR A 179 1.12 6.97 -11.06
C TYR A 179 -0.11 6.64 -10.23
N ASP A 180 0.12 6.24 -8.97
CA ASP A 180 -0.95 5.88 -8.05
C ASP A 180 -1.98 7.02 -7.95
N VAL A 181 -3.24 6.71 -8.30
CA VAL A 181 -4.28 7.76 -8.46
C VAL A 181 -4.63 8.43 -7.13
N TYR A 182 -4.50 7.72 -6.00
CA TYR A 182 -4.69 8.33 -4.70
C TYR A 182 -3.58 9.33 -4.42
N GLN A 183 -2.32 8.93 -4.60
CA GLN A 183 -1.18 9.82 -4.40
C GLN A 183 -1.21 11.02 -5.35
N PHE A 184 -1.56 10.81 -6.62
CA PHE A 184 -1.75 11.91 -7.56
C PHE A 184 -2.82 12.90 -7.06
N HIS A 185 -3.97 12.42 -6.59
CA HIS A 185 -5.09 13.28 -6.22
C HIS A 185 -4.97 13.91 -4.82
N HIS A 186 -4.22 13.29 -3.90
CA HIS A 186 -4.20 13.68 -2.48
C HIS A 186 -2.81 14.07 -1.95
N ILE A 187 -1.72 13.65 -2.60
CA ILE A 187 -0.35 14.01 -2.22
C ILE A 187 0.19 15.07 -3.17
N LEU A 188 0.24 14.77 -4.47
CA LEU A 188 0.87 15.63 -5.46
C LEU A 188 -0.03 16.83 -5.82
N VAL A 189 -1.32 16.59 -6.05
CA VAL A 189 -2.28 17.62 -6.44
C VAL A 189 -3.51 17.58 -5.53
N PRO A 190 -3.41 17.81 -4.21
CA PRO A 190 -4.57 17.94 -3.35
C PRO A 190 -5.42 19.14 -3.77
N SER A 191 -6.71 19.14 -3.41
CA SER A 191 -7.64 20.25 -3.72
C SER A 191 -7.16 21.62 -3.18
N SER A 192 -6.39 21.62 -2.09
CA SER A 192 -5.77 22.83 -1.53
C SER A 192 -4.67 23.41 -2.41
N ALA A 193 -4.00 22.58 -3.22
CA ALA A 193 -2.91 22.98 -4.12
C ALA A 193 -3.39 23.35 -5.54
N ASP A 194 -4.62 22.97 -5.92
CA ASP A 194 -5.25 23.30 -7.21
C ASP A 194 -6.65 23.94 -7.04
N PRO A 195 -6.75 25.12 -6.40
CA PRO A 195 -8.05 25.74 -6.09
C PRO A 195 -8.85 26.15 -7.34
N HIS A 196 -8.17 26.34 -8.47
CA HIS A 196 -8.79 26.71 -9.74
C HIS A 196 -9.09 25.51 -10.66
N GLY A 197 -8.71 24.30 -10.24
CA GLY A 197 -9.05 23.07 -10.95
C GLY A 197 -8.32 22.87 -12.29
N HIS A 198 -7.09 23.39 -12.42
CA HIS A 198 -6.28 23.26 -13.63
C HIS A 198 -5.93 21.79 -13.94
N TRP A 199 -5.89 20.94 -12.92
CA TRP A 199 -5.57 19.52 -13.03
C TRP A 199 -6.80 18.62 -13.18
N ASN A 200 -8.02 19.15 -13.08
CA ASN A 200 -9.24 18.34 -13.11
C ASN A 200 -9.36 17.48 -14.37
N ARG A 201 -8.99 18.02 -15.55
CA ARG A 201 -9.01 17.25 -16.80
C ARG A 201 -7.98 16.10 -16.80
N CYS A 202 -6.77 16.38 -16.34
CA CYS A 202 -5.68 15.41 -16.23
C CYS A 202 -5.99 14.30 -15.20
N LYS A 203 -6.57 14.66 -14.05
CA LYS A 203 -7.06 13.71 -13.02
C LYS A 203 -8.13 12.76 -13.53
N LEU A 204 -9.05 13.25 -14.37
CA LEU A 204 -10.12 12.44 -14.95
C LEU A 204 -9.65 11.61 -16.15
N ASN A 205 -8.68 12.12 -16.90
CA ASN A 205 -8.14 11.48 -18.08
C ASN A 205 -6.66 11.84 -18.25
N PRO A 206 -5.72 10.92 -17.99
CA PRO A 206 -4.29 11.15 -18.12
C PRO A 206 -3.84 11.50 -19.54
N ALA A 207 -4.61 11.11 -20.56
CA ALA A 207 -4.36 11.53 -21.94
C ALA A 207 -4.69 13.01 -22.19
N ALA A 208 -5.42 13.66 -21.28
CA ALA A 208 -5.74 15.08 -21.33
C ALA A 208 -4.75 15.96 -20.52
N CYS A 209 -3.73 15.37 -19.91
CA CYS A 209 -2.65 16.13 -19.27
C CYS A 209 -1.87 16.91 -20.33
N ASN A 210 -1.60 18.19 -20.05
CA ASN A 210 -0.69 18.96 -20.88
C ASN A 210 0.78 18.53 -20.62
N PRO A 211 1.75 18.98 -21.45
CA PRO A 211 3.16 18.56 -21.30
C PRO A 211 3.78 18.88 -19.93
N GLU A 212 3.41 20.00 -19.29
CA GLU A 212 3.91 20.38 -17.98
C GLU A 212 3.35 19.47 -16.88
N GLN A 213 2.04 19.22 -16.90
CA GLN A 213 1.37 18.28 -16.00
C GLN A 213 1.95 16.87 -16.11
N LEU A 214 2.20 16.43 -17.35
CA LEU A 214 2.83 15.14 -17.59
C LEU A 214 4.27 15.12 -17.03
N ASN A 215 5.06 16.17 -17.23
CA ASN A 215 6.42 16.26 -16.68
C ASN A 215 6.42 16.14 -15.15
N THR A 216 5.53 16.86 -14.46
CA THR A 216 5.36 16.75 -13.01
C THR A 216 4.99 15.33 -12.57
N LEU A 217 4.12 14.63 -13.30
CA LEU A 217 3.82 13.21 -13.04
C LEU A 217 5.05 12.31 -13.26
N GLN A 218 5.90 12.62 -14.24
CA GLN A 218 7.15 11.90 -14.46
C GLN A 218 8.18 12.12 -13.36
N GLU A 219 8.25 13.33 -12.82
CA GLU A 219 9.08 13.66 -11.66
C GLU A 219 8.60 12.88 -10.43
N PHE A 220 7.29 12.88 -10.16
CA PHE A 220 6.71 12.10 -9.07
C PHE A 220 7.04 10.59 -9.17
N ARG A 221 6.92 10.00 -10.38
CA ARG A 221 7.36 8.63 -10.65
C ARG A 221 8.85 8.43 -10.35
N ARG A 222 9.70 9.38 -10.76
CA ARG A 222 11.14 9.32 -10.52
C ARG A 222 11.44 9.30 -9.02
N ASP A 223 10.77 10.14 -8.25
CA ASP A 223 10.95 10.24 -6.80
C ASP A 223 10.53 8.94 -6.11
N MET A 224 9.45 8.30 -6.57
CA MET A 224 9.07 6.96 -6.11
C MET A 224 10.18 5.93 -6.32
N ILE A 225 10.74 5.88 -7.53
CA ILE A 225 11.83 4.94 -7.87
C ILE A 225 13.09 5.22 -7.03
N VAL A 226 13.42 6.50 -6.82
CA VAL A 226 14.57 6.90 -5.99
C VAL A 226 14.36 6.49 -4.53
N ALA A 227 13.17 6.72 -3.97
CA ALA A 227 12.82 6.32 -2.60
C ALA A 227 12.97 4.81 -2.37
N MET A 228 12.67 3.99 -3.39
CA MET A 228 12.87 2.54 -3.33
C MET A 228 14.26 2.07 -3.78
N GLY A 229 15.15 2.98 -4.20
CA GLY A 229 16.40 2.65 -4.89
C GLY A 229 17.36 1.76 -4.08
N LEU A 230 17.49 2.01 -2.77
CA LEU A 230 18.32 1.17 -1.89
C LEU A 230 17.74 -0.25 -1.76
N PHE A 231 16.43 -0.37 -1.61
CA PHE A 231 15.75 -1.66 -1.56
C PHE A 231 15.86 -2.42 -2.89
N TYR A 232 15.67 -1.72 -4.01
CA TYR A 232 15.85 -2.26 -5.35
C TYR A 232 17.28 -2.76 -5.58
N LYS A 233 18.30 -2.02 -5.13
CA LYS A 233 19.70 -2.40 -5.36
C LYS A 233 20.18 -3.52 -4.44
N TYR A 234 19.83 -3.48 -3.15
CA TYR A 234 20.49 -4.33 -2.14
C TYR A 234 19.64 -5.48 -1.61
N SER A 235 18.30 -5.39 -1.63
CA SER A 235 17.46 -6.47 -1.10
C SER A 235 17.50 -7.70 -2.01
N ARG A 236 17.93 -8.85 -1.49
CA ARG A 236 17.89 -10.13 -2.26
C ARG A 236 16.65 -10.96 -2.00
N ARG A 237 15.92 -10.64 -0.93
CA ARG A 237 14.70 -11.35 -0.49
C ARG A 237 13.43 -10.57 -0.77
N GLY A 238 13.55 -9.29 -1.09
CA GLY A 238 12.43 -8.43 -1.46
C GLY A 238 12.09 -8.52 -2.94
N GLY A 239 10.83 -8.17 -3.26
CA GLY A 239 10.36 -8.05 -4.63
C GLY A 239 9.69 -6.72 -4.90
N LEU A 240 9.57 -6.37 -6.18
CA LEU A 240 9.03 -5.10 -6.65
C LEU A 240 8.23 -5.35 -7.94
N PHE A 241 7.06 -4.73 -8.05
CA PHE A 241 6.31 -4.63 -9.29
C PHE A 241 5.72 -3.23 -9.38
N ILE A 242 6.38 -2.38 -10.16
CA ILE A 242 5.99 -0.99 -10.37
C ILE A 242 5.57 -0.82 -11.82
N ASN A 243 4.26 -0.78 -12.05
CA ASN A 243 3.68 -0.55 -13.38
C ASN A 243 3.40 0.94 -13.60
N SER A 244 3.19 1.32 -14.86
CA SER A 244 2.89 2.69 -15.26
C SER A 244 1.42 2.98 -15.50
N CYS A 245 0.53 2.17 -14.92
CA CYS A 245 -0.91 2.36 -15.03
C CYS A 245 -1.39 3.40 -14.03
N PHE A 246 -2.38 4.21 -14.37
CA PHE A 246 -3.07 5.02 -13.37
C PHE A 246 -4.04 4.11 -12.61
N ALA A 247 -3.64 3.63 -11.44
CA ALA A 247 -4.43 2.70 -10.64
C ALA A 247 -4.16 2.85 -9.14
N HIS A 248 -5.10 2.39 -8.32
CA HIS A 248 -4.95 2.23 -6.87
C HIS A 248 -5.63 0.90 -6.51
N CYS A 249 -4.96 0.06 -5.70
CA CYS A 249 -5.36 -1.33 -5.43
C CYS A 249 -5.43 -2.27 -6.63
N GLN A 250 -4.41 -3.12 -6.80
CA GLN A 250 -4.29 -3.99 -7.96
C GLN A 250 -4.30 -5.50 -7.63
N SER A 251 -3.98 -5.90 -6.41
CA SER A 251 -3.85 -7.32 -6.04
C SER A 251 -5.19 -8.02 -5.83
N GLU A 252 -6.22 -7.28 -5.42
CA GLU A 252 -7.54 -7.85 -5.11
C GLU A 252 -8.57 -7.73 -6.26
N SER A 253 -8.22 -7.01 -7.33
CA SER A 253 -9.04 -6.95 -8.54
C SER A 253 -8.58 -8.02 -9.54
N GLN A 254 -9.52 -8.80 -10.06
CA GLN A 254 -9.19 -9.85 -11.02
C GLN A 254 -8.64 -9.28 -12.34
N ASP A 255 -9.15 -8.13 -12.77
CA ASP A 255 -8.79 -7.47 -14.03
C ASP A 255 -7.32 -7.05 -14.04
N THR A 256 -6.75 -6.73 -12.88
CA THR A 256 -5.35 -6.32 -12.75
C THR A 256 -4.44 -7.44 -12.23
N TRP A 257 -4.99 -8.41 -11.49
CA TRP A 257 -4.21 -9.50 -10.91
C TRP A 257 -3.73 -10.53 -11.95
N PHE A 258 -4.67 -11.19 -12.65
CA PHE A 258 -4.37 -12.36 -13.50
C PHE A 258 -5.37 -12.62 -14.64
N SER A 259 -6.13 -11.60 -15.07
CA SER A 259 -6.96 -11.73 -16.28
C SER A 259 -6.11 -11.81 -17.55
N ALA A 260 -6.68 -12.26 -18.66
CA ALA A 260 -5.95 -12.43 -19.92
C ALA A 260 -5.31 -11.12 -20.41
N ASP A 261 -6.03 -10.02 -20.22
CA ASP A 261 -5.69 -8.65 -20.56
C ASP A 261 -5.13 -7.84 -19.37
N SER A 262 -4.82 -8.48 -18.23
CA SER A 262 -4.27 -7.76 -17.07
C SER A 262 -2.97 -7.02 -17.41
N PRO A 263 -2.66 -5.88 -16.75
CA PRO A 263 -1.42 -5.15 -16.99
C PRO A 263 -0.17 -6.00 -16.81
N ARG A 264 0.85 -5.74 -17.64
CA ARG A 264 2.08 -6.54 -17.71
C ARG A 264 3.31 -5.65 -17.76
N VAL A 265 4.24 -5.91 -16.85
CA VAL A 265 5.59 -5.35 -16.90
C VAL A 265 6.54 -6.45 -17.37
N HIS A 266 7.29 -6.20 -18.44
CA HIS A 266 8.17 -7.19 -19.08
C HIS A 266 7.46 -8.54 -19.34
N ASN A 267 6.22 -8.47 -19.85
CA ASN A 267 5.34 -9.60 -20.14
C ASN A 267 4.90 -10.44 -18.92
N LYS A 268 5.08 -9.96 -17.69
CA LYS A 268 4.60 -10.64 -16.48
C LYS A 268 3.41 -9.92 -15.87
N THR A 269 2.39 -10.70 -15.51
CA THR A 269 1.28 -10.23 -14.67
C THR A 269 1.73 -10.00 -13.23
N ILE A 270 0.89 -9.30 -12.45
CA ILE A 270 1.10 -9.12 -11.02
C ILE A 270 1.11 -10.48 -10.30
N ALA A 271 0.16 -11.37 -10.62
CA ALA A 271 0.07 -12.67 -9.97
C ALA A 271 1.32 -13.54 -10.20
N GLU A 272 1.85 -13.56 -11.43
CA GLU A 272 3.08 -14.27 -11.75
C GLU A 272 4.26 -13.69 -10.97
N ALA A 273 4.40 -12.36 -10.95
CA ALA A 273 5.46 -11.65 -10.25
C ALA A 273 5.47 -11.95 -8.75
N VAL A 274 4.30 -11.85 -8.11
CA VAL A 274 4.13 -12.12 -6.67
C VAL A 274 4.32 -13.60 -6.36
N GLY A 275 3.76 -14.51 -7.15
CA GLY A 275 3.92 -15.94 -6.97
C GLY A 275 5.38 -16.40 -7.11
N ASP A 276 6.05 -15.94 -8.17
CA ASP A 276 7.47 -16.17 -8.40
C ASP A 276 8.34 -15.73 -7.21
N TRP A 277 8.07 -14.54 -6.67
CA TRP A 277 8.79 -14.03 -5.49
C TRP A 277 8.42 -14.81 -4.21
N TYR A 278 7.14 -15.08 -3.99
CA TYR A 278 6.66 -15.71 -2.76
C TYR A 278 7.22 -17.13 -2.65
N PHE A 279 7.22 -17.90 -3.73
CA PHE A 279 7.77 -19.25 -3.76
C PHE A 279 9.27 -19.31 -4.07
N SER A 280 9.94 -18.15 -4.14
CA SER A 280 11.38 -18.04 -4.42
C SER A 280 11.79 -18.73 -5.73
N ARG A 281 10.92 -18.70 -6.75
CA ARG A 281 11.19 -19.27 -8.08
C ARG A 281 12.18 -18.41 -8.87
N ARG A 282 12.13 -17.09 -8.67
CA ARG A 282 13.06 -16.11 -9.25
C ARG A 282 13.08 -14.81 -8.45
N ILE A 283 14.09 -13.98 -8.71
CA ILE A 283 14.11 -12.59 -8.24
C ILE A 283 13.13 -11.80 -9.11
N THR A 284 12.17 -11.13 -8.46
CA THR A 284 11.15 -10.33 -9.16
C THR A 284 11.30 -8.87 -8.76
N LYS A 285 11.87 -8.05 -9.65
CA LYS A 285 11.96 -6.60 -9.48
C LYS A 285 11.66 -5.94 -10.81
N GLU A 286 10.38 -5.77 -11.08
CA GLU A 286 9.87 -5.21 -12.31
C GLU A 286 9.56 -3.71 -12.08
N ILE A 287 10.14 -2.87 -12.92
CA ILE A 287 9.83 -1.43 -13.00
C ILE A 287 9.56 -1.13 -14.46
N ASP A 288 8.38 -0.61 -14.74
CA ASP A 288 7.90 -0.32 -16.08
C ASP A 288 8.48 0.99 -16.63
N CYS A 289 8.33 1.23 -17.93
CA CYS A 289 8.74 2.47 -18.59
C CYS A 289 7.80 3.65 -18.26
N PRO A 290 8.20 4.92 -18.43
CA PRO A 290 7.31 6.06 -18.22
C PRO A 290 6.02 6.01 -19.05
N TYR A 291 4.86 6.37 -18.47
CA TYR A 291 3.61 6.57 -19.20
C TYR A 291 3.82 7.53 -20.39
N PRO A 292 3.22 7.27 -21.58
CA PRO A 292 2.18 6.28 -21.88
C PRO A 292 2.69 5.00 -22.56
N CYS A 293 3.84 4.47 -22.16
CA CYS A 293 4.45 3.36 -22.88
C CYS A 293 3.72 2.01 -22.73
N ASP A 294 3.09 1.73 -21.59
CA ASP A 294 2.43 0.45 -21.31
C ASP A 294 1.00 0.47 -21.83
N THR A 295 0.80 -0.26 -22.93
CA THR A 295 -0.49 -0.40 -23.61
C THR A 295 -1.41 -1.44 -22.97
N THR A 296 -0.91 -2.20 -21.98
CA THR A 296 -1.69 -3.20 -21.24
C THR A 296 -2.42 -2.61 -20.03
N CYS A 297 -2.18 -1.33 -19.72
CA CYS A 297 -2.75 -0.69 -18.56
C CYS A 297 -4.26 -0.49 -18.65
N HIS A 298 -4.96 -1.07 -17.67
CA HIS A 298 -6.33 -0.70 -17.33
C HIS A 298 -6.25 0.48 -16.36
N ASN A 299 -6.28 1.71 -16.87
CA ASN A 299 -6.27 2.91 -16.03
C ASN A 299 -7.55 2.95 -15.17
N LEU A 300 -7.43 2.63 -13.88
CA LEU A 300 -8.50 2.57 -12.89
C LEU A 300 -8.63 3.93 -12.19
N ILE A 301 -9.28 4.87 -12.86
CA ILE A 301 -9.45 6.23 -12.36
C ILE A 301 -10.84 6.37 -11.74
N PRO A 302 -10.94 6.62 -10.43
CA PRO A 302 -12.23 6.78 -9.78
C PRO A 302 -12.95 8.01 -10.33
N SER A 303 -14.27 7.90 -10.55
CA SER A 303 -15.10 9.08 -10.80
C SER A 303 -15.09 10.01 -9.57
N THR A 304 -15.37 11.31 -9.77
CA THR A 304 -15.36 12.33 -8.69
C THR A 304 -16.20 11.98 -7.46
N GLN A 305 -17.21 11.12 -7.58
CA GLN A 305 -18.04 10.65 -6.47
C GLN A 305 -17.40 9.52 -5.63
N ALA A 306 -16.48 8.74 -6.20
CA ALA A 306 -15.82 7.62 -5.53
C ALA A 306 -14.65 8.06 -4.63
N LEU A 307 -13.98 9.17 -4.96
CA LEU A 307 -12.87 9.74 -4.16
C LEU A 307 -13.32 10.16 -2.74
N VAL A 308 -14.59 10.51 -2.55
CA VAL A 308 -15.15 10.85 -1.23
C VAL A 308 -15.31 9.62 -0.32
N GLN A 309 -15.42 8.41 -0.89
CA GLN A 309 -15.45 7.17 -0.11
C GLN A 309 -14.05 6.70 0.30
N ASP A 310 -13.02 7.01 -0.49
CA ASP A 310 -11.61 6.68 -0.20
C ASP A 310 -10.98 7.59 0.88
N LEU A 311 -11.61 8.72 1.22
CA LEU A 311 -11.26 9.49 2.42
C LEU A 311 -11.56 8.73 3.72
N ARG A 312 -12.26 7.60 3.67
CA ARG A 312 -12.46 6.67 4.79
C ARG A 312 -11.33 5.63 4.90
N SER A 313 -10.35 5.71 4.01
CA SER A 313 -9.17 4.85 3.96
C SER A 313 -8.02 5.39 4.82
N TYR A 314 -8.15 6.58 5.42
CA TYR A 314 -7.43 6.93 6.64
C TYR A 314 -8.40 6.88 7.81
#